data_AF-A0A1G0ZFJ2-F1
#
_entry.id   AF-A0A1G0ZFJ2-F1
#
_cell.length_a   1.000
_cell.length_b   1.000
_cell.length_c   1.000
_cell.angle_alpha   90.00
_cell.angle_beta   90.00
_cell.angle_gamma   90.00
#
_symmetry.space_group_name_H-M   'P 1'
#
loop_
_entity.id
_entity.type
_entity.pdbx_description
1 polymer ?
#
loop_
_entity_poly.entity_id
_entity_poly.type
_entity_poly.pdbx_seq_one_letter_code
_entity_poly.pdbx_strand_id
1 'polypeptide(L)'
;MKLMKLVVMQAVAFLASASFLGAADLYVKAGSSGNGTKDSPFGDLWQAVDSAKRGDIIHVAAGTYNGKGGSGNFTIKTPNLTIVGGYDQNFSARDPFKNLTILERAKDYKGDFTGLGDGIIEGKQGADHGGLVVDGLVLNSASRNSYYDDGKINAKDSWNGALFKTNGKNIKIRNCILINPYGEGIACTWQGTDNEVSNNFILNTFYCAISMRSAQPESVIKVTNNTIAFCWFQPSKGGGMCLFVGSKGKTIMENNIFAFAQTEDGEAGFAVSNTFGNEDTVMKNNVFFLCQGGYYKFMDADKKNLLLWKPEELKQLNAKCDDFMLEKAEGNAEVDPKMMPDKDYYEKFSNFVASKPGKLNMDFMNEWRRSVGLPLQAEPGSPRKNWGMEYPLKKVVPDLVSKLPGKGVQIAGPFQEYKGAAAEAGKPGEPAAKANANVEYKAVEFDTFKKGAPESKAYASAPVSFKAGIGEKKTNFLLKDAPNSDYTCVELTKPGESYPTRNYVYGYILKGTDADKEWEKLSKKKSNINKEGGISVKGKASYIGNESYSYTTAIIIDEIVK
;
A
#
# COMPACT_ATOMS: atom_id res chain seq x y z
N MET A 1 19.54 -42.20 -54.84
CA MET A 1 18.78 -41.88 -53.61
C MET A 1 19.76 -41.46 -52.53
N LYS A 2 19.82 -40.16 -52.21
CA LYS A 2 20.72 -39.58 -51.19
C LYS A 2 20.07 -39.73 -49.81
N LEU A 3 20.80 -40.32 -48.87
CA LEU A 3 20.43 -40.39 -47.46
C LEU A 3 20.93 -39.11 -46.78
N MET A 4 20.02 -38.21 -46.43
CA MET A 4 20.31 -36.94 -45.75
C MET A 4 20.29 -37.17 -44.24
N LYS A 5 21.43 -36.97 -43.57
CA LYS A 5 21.53 -36.93 -42.09
C LYS A 5 20.80 -35.68 -41.58
N LEU A 6 19.73 -35.87 -40.84
CA LEU A 6 19.04 -34.82 -40.09
C LEU A 6 19.81 -34.56 -38.79
N VAL A 7 20.52 -33.44 -38.72
CA VAL A 7 21.05 -32.90 -37.47
C VAL A 7 19.90 -32.19 -36.77
N VAL A 8 19.39 -32.77 -35.69
CA VAL A 8 18.45 -32.12 -34.77
C VAL A 8 19.27 -31.21 -33.86
N MET A 9 19.29 -29.91 -34.19
CA MET A 9 19.85 -28.87 -33.32
C MET A 9 18.74 -28.43 -32.36
N GLN A 10 18.73 -28.99 -31.15
CA GLN A 10 17.90 -28.48 -30.05
C GLN A 10 18.44 -27.11 -29.63
N ALA A 11 17.84 -26.04 -30.15
CA ALA A 11 17.98 -24.72 -29.57
C ALA A 11 17.12 -24.65 -28.31
N VAL A 12 17.74 -24.90 -27.15
CA VAL A 12 17.16 -24.52 -25.86
C VAL A 12 17.17 -22.99 -25.82
N ALA A 13 16.04 -22.38 -26.18
CA ALA A 13 15.80 -20.97 -25.95
C ALA A 13 15.58 -20.75 -24.45
N PHE A 14 16.68 -20.55 -23.71
CA PHE A 14 16.61 -19.88 -22.41
C PHE A 14 16.20 -18.43 -22.65
N LEU A 15 14.90 -18.17 -22.70
CA LEU A 15 14.33 -16.86 -22.42
C LEU A 15 14.43 -16.64 -20.90
N ALA A 16 15.66 -16.45 -20.42
CA ALA A 16 15.89 -15.83 -19.14
C ALA A 16 15.64 -14.32 -19.32
N SER A 17 14.39 -13.90 -19.17
CA SER A 17 14.08 -12.51 -18.86
C SER A 17 14.57 -12.22 -17.43
N ALA A 18 15.87 -12.05 -17.28
CA ALA A 18 16.46 -11.57 -16.04
C ALA A 18 16.12 -10.08 -15.91
N SER A 19 15.30 -9.76 -14.91
CA SER A 19 14.99 -8.40 -14.48
C SER A 19 16.24 -7.84 -13.77
N PHE A 20 17.02 -7.01 -14.46
CA PHE A 20 18.40 -6.66 -14.06
C PHE A 20 18.55 -5.55 -12.99
N LEU A 21 17.57 -5.40 -12.10
CA LEU A 21 17.70 -4.70 -10.82
C LEU A 21 16.83 -5.49 -9.84
N GLY A 22 17.36 -6.62 -9.36
CA GLY A 22 16.61 -7.56 -8.54
C GLY A 22 16.27 -6.99 -7.16
N ALA A 23 14.98 -6.79 -6.90
CA ALA A 23 14.45 -6.59 -5.55
C ALA A 23 15.00 -7.66 -4.60
N ALA A 24 15.62 -7.31 -3.48
CA ALA A 24 16.09 -8.29 -2.50
C ALA A 24 14.96 -8.80 -1.61
N ASP A 25 15.06 -10.04 -1.15
CA ASP A 25 14.24 -10.56 -0.04
C ASP A 25 14.91 -10.27 1.30
N LEU A 26 14.23 -9.51 2.16
CA LEU A 26 14.62 -9.26 3.54
C LEU A 26 13.69 -10.02 4.48
N TYR A 27 14.22 -10.59 5.55
CA TYR A 27 13.47 -11.42 6.49
C TYR A 27 13.51 -10.81 7.89
N VAL A 28 12.35 -10.83 8.54
CA VAL A 28 12.14 -10.24 9.87
C VAL A 28 11.46 -11.26 10.78
N LYS A 29 12.04 -11.45 11.97
CA LYS A 29 11.51 -12.36 12.99
C LYS A 29 11.77 -11.77 14.37
N ALA A 30 10.70 -11.51 15.12
CA ALA A 30 10.75 -10.96 16.47
C ALA A 30 11.75 -11.71 17.36
N GLY A 31 12.57 -10.96 18.10
CA GLY A 31 13.61 -11.52 18.98
C GLY A 31 14.91 -11.94 18.28
N SER A 32 15.02 -11.82 16.96
CA SER A 32 16.28 -12.03 16.24
C SER A 32 17.19 -10.79 16.33
N SER A 33 18.45 -10.94 15.90
CA SER A 33 19.43 -9.84 15.87
C SER A 33 20.31 -9.90 14.61
N GLY A 34 19.79 -10.51 13.54
CA GLY A 34 20.52 -10.80 12.32
C GLY A 34 20.61 -9.62 11.36
N ASN A 35 20.99 -9.93 10.13
CA ASN A 35 21.25 -8.97 9.05
C ASN A 35 20.17 -8.94 7.96
N GLY A 36 19.05 -9.62 8.17
CA GLY A 36 17.92 -9.64 7.24
C GLY A 36 17.93 -10.78 6.23
N THR A 37 18.90 -11.69 6.27
CA THR A 37 18.80 -12.96 5.53
C THR A 37 17.73 -13.86 6.13
N LYS A 38 17.26 -14.85 5.37
CA LYS A 38 16.36 -15.89 5.89
C LYS A 38 16.94 -16.64 7.09
N ASP A 39 18.24 -16.95 7.06
CA ASP A 39 18.94 -17.67 8.13
C ASP A 39 19.32 -16.78 9.32
N SER A 40 19.45 -15.47 9.11
CA SER A 40 19.78 -14.47 10.11
C SER A 40 18.87 -13.24 9.96
N PRO A 41 17.57 -13.36 10.30
CA PRO A 41 16.59 -12.30 10.08
C PRO A 41 16.80 -11.11 11.00
N PHE A 42 16.32 -9.95 10.59
CA PHE A 42 16.22 -8.77 11.45
C PHE A 42 15.27 -9.04 12.63
N GLY A 43 15.54 -8.39 13.76
CA GLY A 43 14.74 -8.51 14.98
C GLY A 43 13.42 -7.75 14.94
N ASP A 44 13.38 -6.64 14.21
CA ASP A 44 12.19 -5.81 14.05
C ASP A 44 12.04 -5.28 12.62
N LEU A 45 10.79 -5.03 12.21
CA LEU A 45 10.45 -4.53 10.88
C LEU A 45 11.09 -3.18 10.59
N TRP A 46 11.27 -2.30 11.60
CA TRP A 46 11.88 -0.99 11.33
C TRP A 46 13.32 -1.11 10.80
N GLN A 47 14.07 -2.15 11.20
CA GLN A 47 15.44 -2.38 10.74
C GLN A 47 15.45 -2.73 9.25
N ALA A 48 14.51 -3.58 8.83
CA ALA A 48 14.34 -3.93 7.43
C ALA A 48 13.88 -2.72 6.60
N VAL A 49 12.91 -1.95 7.09
CA VAL A 49 12.44 -0.72 6.42
C VAL A 49 13.57 0.30 6.25
N ASP A 50 14.44 0.46 7.25
CA ASP A 50 15.57 1.41 7.16
C ASP A 50 16.67 0.94 6.20
N SER A 51 16.82 -0.38 6.05
CA SER A 51 17.81 -1.03 5.19
C SER A 51 17.33 -1.24 3.74
N ALA A 52 16.02 -1.23 3.52
CA ALA A 52 15.41 -1.58 2.24
C ALA A 52 15.69 -0.56 1.14
N LYS A 53 15.91 -1.10 -0.06
CA LYS A 53 16.10 -0.39 -1.32
C LYS A 53 14.85 -0.48 -2.18
N ARG A 54 14.82 0.33 -3.24
CA ARG A 54 13.71 0.36 -4.19
C ARG A 54 13.46 -1.05 -4.73
N GLY A 55 12.21 -1.51 -4.63
CA GLY A 55 11.79 -2.81 -5.14
C GLY A 55 11.81 -3.94 -4.11
N ASP A 56 12.57 -3.81 -3.01
CA ASP A 56 12.77 -4.90 -2.04
C ASP A 56 11.45 -5.45 -1.47
N ILE A 57 11.51 -6.70 -1.03
CA ILE A 57 10.41 -7.43 -0.42
C ILE A 57 10.82 -7.79 1.00
N ILE A 58 10.04 -7.35 1.99
CA ILE A 58 10.25 -7.66 3.40
C ILE A 58 9.25 -8.73 3.83
N HIS A 59 9.74 -9.93 4.09
CA HIS A 59 9.00 -11.05 4.67
C HIS A 59 9.04 -10.99 6.19
N VAL A 60 7.87 -10.97 6.82
CA VAL A 60 7.74 -10.81 8.26
C VAL A 60 7.06 -12.03 8.87
N ALA A 61 7.75 -12.70 9.78
CA ALA A 61 7.20 -13.81 10.54
C ALA A 61 6.14 -13.32 11.54
N ALA A 62 5.27 -14.23 11.97
CA ALA A 62 4.32 -13.99 13.05
C ALA A 62 5.04 -13.48 14.31
N GLY A 63 4.38 -12.58 15.03
CA GLY A 63 4.95 -11.95 16.22
C GLY A 63 4.59 -10.48 16.31
N THR A 64 5.03 -9.86 17.40
CA THR A 64 4.80 -8.44 17.68
C THR A 64 6.06 -7.63 17.38
N TYR A 65 5.89 -6.52 16.68
CA TYR A 65 6.96 -5.61 16.27
C TYR A 65 6.61 -4.20 16.72
N ASN A 66 7.55 -3.56 17.41
CA ASN A 66 7.27 -2.33 18.14
C ASN A 66 7.92 -1.10 17.52
N GLY A 67 8.56 -1.24 16.36
CA GLY A 67 9.17 -0.13 15.67
C GLY A 67 10.36 0.45 16.44
N LYS A 68 10.94 1.52 15.91
CA LYS A 68 12.18 2.08 16.46
C LYS A 68 11.93 2.62 17.88
N GLY A 69 12.71 2.12 18.84
CA GLY A 69 12.59 2.50 20.26
C GLY A 69 11.24 2.13 20.90
N GLY A 70 10.47 1.22 20.32
CA GLY A 70 9.16 0.83 20.84
C GLY A 70 8.02 1.79 20.51
N SER A 71 8.23 2.78 19.64
CA SER A 71 7.24 3.81 19.26
C SER A 71 5.98 3.28 18.57
N GLY A 72 6.06 2.08 17.99
CA GLY A 72 5.03 1.47 17.16
C GLY A 72 4.86 2.13 15.79
N ASN A 73 5.80 2.99 15.35
CA ASN A 73 5.76 3.69 14.07
C ASN A 73 6.80 3.13 13.09
N PHE A 74 6.42 3.07 11.81
CA PHE A 74 7.20 2.55 10.69
C PHE A 74 7.11 3.52 9.50
N THR A 75 8.11 4.39 9.38
CA THR A 75 8.19 5.40 8.32
C THR A 75 8.82 4.82 7.04
N ILE A 76 8.06 4.81 5.95
CA ILE A 76 8.46 4.37 4.63
C ILE A 76 9.01 5.54 3.82
N LYS A 77 10.22 5.40 3.30
CA LYS A 77 10.93 6.40 2.48
C LYS A 77 11.42 5.85 1.14
N THR A 78 11.02 4.61 0.84
CA THR A 78 11.56 3.80 -0.24
C THR A 78 10.44 3.45 -1.23
N PRO A 79 10.60 3.73 -2.53
CA PRO A 79 9.58 3.43 -3.53
C PRO A 79 9.58 1.94 -3.90
N ASN A 80 8.43 1.45 -4.36
CA ASN A 80 8.20 0.06 -4.77
C ASN A 80 8.57 -0.97 -3.70
N LEU A 81 8.47 -0.60 -2.41
CA LEU A 81 8.71 -1.50 -1.30
C LEU A 81 7.49 -2.42 -1.11
N THR A 82 7.72 -3.72 -0.91
CA THR A 82 6.68 -4.67 -0.52
C THR A 82 6.94 -5.14 0.91
N ILE A 83 5.95 -5.06 1.79
CA ILE A 83 6.01 -5.58 3.17
C ILE A 83 4.94 -6.65 3.32
N VAL A 84 5.36 -7.86 3.66
CA VAL A 84 4.52 -9.06 3.61
C VAL A 84 4.60 -9.81 4.94
N GLY A 85 3.53 -9.71 5.74
CA GLY A 85 3.34 -10.53 6.94
C GLY A 85 2.59 -11.82 6.68
N GLY A 86 2.34 -12.57 7.76
CA GLY A 86 1.63 -13.84 7.70
C GLY A 86 2.54 -15.07 7.62
N TYR A 87 3.86 -14.93 7.73
CA TYR A 87 4.75 -16.09 7.70
C TYR A 87 4.81 -16.80 9.05
N ASP A 88 4.97 -18.12 9.03
CA ASP A 88 5.38 -18.84 10.24
C ASP A 88 6.81 -18.46 10.67
N GLN A 89 7.26 -18.98 11.81
CA GLN A 89 8.57 -18.66 12.40
C GLN A 89 9.78 -19.06 11.54
N ASN A 90 9.58 -19.88 10.51
CA ASN A 90 10.63 -20.43 9.64
C ASN A 90 10.47 -19.99 8.18
N PHE A 91 9.48 -19.12 7.90
CA PHE A 91 9.10 -18.70 6.55
C PHE A 91 8.85 -19.87 5.60
N SER A 92 8.25 -20.96 6.10
CA SER A 92 7.89 -22.14 5.31
C SER A 92 6.46 -22.08 4.78
N ALA A 93 5.55 -21.46 5.51
CA ALA A 93 4.17 -21.26 5.12
C ALA A 93 3.72 -19.83 5.39
N ARG A 94 2.76 -19.36 4.59
CA ARG A 94 2.13 -18.05 4.71
C ARG A 94 0.62 -18.17 4.87
N ASP A 95 0.11 -17.57 5.94
CA ASP A 95 -1.31 -17.36 6.19
C ASP A 95 -1.48 -16.08 7.05
N PRO A 96 -1.87 -14.95 6.45
CA PRO A 96 -1.96 -13.66 7.12
C PRO A 96 -3.03 -13.58 8.22
N PHE A 97 -4.01 -14.49 8.22
CA PHE A 97 -5.08 -14.52 9.22
C PHE A 97 -4.86 -15.57 10.32
N LYS A 98 -3.83 -16.41 10.18
CA LYS A 98 -3.40 -17.37 11.20
C LYS A 98 -2.08 -16.98 11.86
N ASN A 99 -1.08 -16.60 11.07
CA ASN A 99 0.27 -16.28 11.50
C ASN A 99 0.42 -14.76 11.67
N LEU A 100 -0.30 -14.19 12.64
CA LEU A 100 -0.43 -12.73 12.75
C LEU A 100 0.93 -12.02 12.95
N THR A 101 1.22 -11.09 12.05
CA THR A 101 2.31 -10.11 12.15
C THR A 101 1.74 -8.81 12.71
N ILE A 102 2.01 -8.50 13.98
CA ILE A 102 1.36 -7.41 14.72
C ILE A 102 2.29 -6.23 14.86
N LEU A 103 1.86 -5.08 14.35
CA LEU A 103 2.50 -3.78 14.54
C LEU A 103 1.73 -3.01 15.61
N GLU A 104 2.37 -2.78 16.75
CA GLU A 104 1.79 -2.05 17.88
C GLU A 104 2.87 -1.32 18.66
N ARG A 105 2.49 -0.31 19.45
CA ARG A 105 3.43 0.37 20.34
C ARG A 105 3.82 -0.53 21.51
N ALA A 106 5.07 -0.46 21.94
CA ALA A 106 5.53 -1.15 23.14
C ALA A 106 4.77 -0.65 24.37
N LYS A 107 4.41 -1.55 25.29
CA LYS A 107 3.60 -1.22 26.48
C LYS A 107 4.32 -0.29 27.45
N ASP A 108 5.65 -0.40 27.50
CA ASP A 108 6.53 0.37 28.37
C ASP A 108 7.17 1.58 27.65
N TYR A 109 6.65 1.98 26.48
CA TYR A 109 7.13 3.14 25.75
C TYR A 109 7.01 4.41 26.61
N LYS A 110 8.14 5.09 26.83
CA LYS A 110 8.24 6.33 27.64
C LYS A 110 8.58 7.58 26.83
N GLY A 111 8.61 7.48 25.51
CA GLY A 111 8.95 8.62 24.64
C GLY A 111 7.83 9.65 24.56
N ASP A 112 8.19 10.87 24.18
CA ASP A 112 7.22 11.94 23.95
C ASP A 112 6.39 11.65 22.69
N PHE A 113 5.11 12.00 22.74
CA PHE A 113 4.21 11.94 21.59
C PHE A 113 4.55 13.02 20.55
N THR A 114 5.23 14.10 20.96
CA THR A 114 5.64 15.16 20.03
C THR A 114 6.71 14.64 19.06
N GLY A 115 6.40 14.67 17.77
CA GLY A 115 7.33 14.25 16.70
C GLY A 115 7.24 12.79 16.30
N LEU A 116 6.34 12.01 16.90
CA LEU A 116 5.97 10.71 16.34
C LEU A 116 5.12 10.89 15.08
N GLY A 117 5.31 9.98 14.14
CA GLY A 117 4.53 9.91 12.93
C GLY A 117 3.03 9.79 13.17
N ASP A 118 2.26 10.34 12.24
CA ASP A 118 0.78 10.30 12.25
C ASP A 118 0.22 8.94 11.82
N GLY A 119 1.08 8.00 11.42
CA GLY A 119 0.74 6.62 11.07
C GLY A 119 1.34 5.55 12.01
N ILE A 120 0.76 4.34 12.05
CA ILE A 120 1.53 3.14 12.42
C ILE A 120 2.48 2.82 11.28
N ILE A 121 1.95 2.68 10.07
CA ILE A 121 2.74 2.76 8.84
C ILE A 121 2.50 4.13 8.22
N GLU A 122 3.57 4.85 7.90
CA GLU A 122 3.47 6.14 7.26
C GLU A 122 4.45 6.35 6.10
N GLY A 123 4.04 7.08 5.07
CA GLY A 123 4.95 7.60 4.06
C GLY A 123 5.69 8.85 4.56
N LYS A 124 7.02 8.90 4.40
CA LYS A 124 7.82 10.05 4.80
C LYS A 124 7.51 11.25 3.90
N GLN A 125 7.11 12.37 4.51
CA GLN A 125 6.91 13.61 3.76
C GLN A 125 8.18 14.01 2.99
N GLY A 126 8.01 14.31 1.70
CA GLY A 126 9.09 14.70 0.80
C GLY A 126 9.94 13.54 0.25
N ALA A 127 9.69 12.29 0.66
CA ALA A 127 10.29 11.11 0.06
C ALA A 127 9.36 10.49 -1.00
N ASP A 128 9.93 9.71 -1.91
CA ASP A 128 9.17 8.83 -2.80
C ASP A 128 8.95 7.48 -2.12
N HIS A 129 7.69 7.14 -1.89
CA HIS A 129 7.22 5.84 -1.41
C HIS A 129 6.05 5.34 -2.25
N GLY A 130 5.98 5.76 -3.53
CA GLY A 130 5.03 5.22 -4.49
C GLY A 130 5.28 3.75 -4.79
N GLY A 131 4.24 2.99 -5.09
CA GLY A 131 4.30 1.55 -5.34
C GLY A 131 4.39 0.71 -4.06
N LEU A 132 4.19 1.29 -2.88
CA LEU A 132 4.19 0.56 -1.61
C LEU A 132 3.07 -0.49 -1.59
N VAL A 133 3.44 -1.72 -1.29
CA VAL A 133 2.52 -2.83 -1.02
C VAL A 133 2.64 -3.24 0.44
N VAL A 134 1.52 -3.26 1.15
CA VAL A 134 1.40 -3.81 2.49
C VAL A 134 0.42 -4.99 2.44
N ASP A 135 0.90 -6.19 2.75
CA ASP A 135 0.12 -7.42 2.71
C ASP A 135 0.26 -8.20 4.02
N GLY A 136 -0.87 -8.55 4.66
CA GLY A 136 -0.86 -9.52 5.76
C GLY A 136 -0.35 -9.01 7.09
N LEU A 137 -0.51 -7.71 7.36
CA LEU A 137 -0.13 -7.09 8.63
C LEU A 137 -1.35 -6.80 9.51
N VAL A 138 -1.14 -6.81 10.82
CA VAL A 138 -2.07 -6.28 11.80
C VAL A 138 -1.56 -4.92 12.26
N LEU A 139 -2.32 -3.85 12.01
CA LEU A 139 -2.05 -2.51 12.54
C LEU A 139 -2.99 -2.28 13.73
N ASN A 140 -2.45 -2.39 14.94
CA ASN A 140 -3.24 -2.28 16.17
C ASN A 140 -2.87 -1.02 16.96
N SER A 141 -3.85 -0.13 17.12
CA SER A 141 -3.69 1.12 17.86
C SER A 141 -4.14 1.02 19.33
N ALA A 142 -4.54 -0.14 19.83
CA ALA A 142 -4.96 -0.28 21.23
C ALA A 142 -3.90 0.23 22.22
N SER A 143 -2.63 -0.14 22.04
CA SER A 143 -1.53 0.34 22.89
C SER A 143 -1.16 1.81 22.64
N ARG A 144 -1.76 2.46 21.63
CA ARG A 144 -1.64 3.89 21.33
C ARG A 144 -2.72 4.76 21.98
N ASN A 145 -3.77 4.14 22.51
CA ASN A 145 -4.87 4.82 23.17
C ASN A 145 -4.74 4.72 24.69
N SER A 146 -5.51 5.56 25.36
CA SER A 146 -5.74 5.51 26.81
C SER A 146 -7.20 5.16 27.06
N TYR A 147 -7.45 4.33 28.07
CA TYR A 147 -8.80 3.91 28.46
C TYR A 147 -9.02 4.20 29.94
N TYR A 148 -10.25 4.57 30.31
CA TYR A 148 -10.68 4.67 31.71
C TYR A 148 -10.90 3.27 32.30
N ASP A 149 -11.09 3.18 33.62
CA ASP A 149 -11.29 1.90 34.33
C ASP A 149 -12.54 1.12 33.85
N ASP A 150 -13.55 1.83 33.34
CA ASP A 150 -14.74 1.23 32.73
C ASP A 150 -14.50 0.73 31.28
N GLY A 151 -13.29 0.94 30.77
CA GLY A 151 -12.79 0.60 29.44
C GLY A 151 -13.17 1.59 28.34
N LYS A 152 -13.87 2.68 28.65
CA LYS A 152 -14.19 3.75 27.69
C LYS A 152 -12.90 4.41 27.23
N ILE A 153 -12.82 4.81 25.95
CA ILE A 153 -11.66 5.55 25.47
C ILE A 153 -11.55 6.93 26.13
N ASN A 154 -10.34 7.27 26.55
CA ASN A 154 -9.97 8.62 26.93
C ASN A 154 -9.43 9.35 25.70
N ALA A 155 -10.34 10.02 24.99
CA ALA A 155 -10.06 10.79 23.78
C ALA A 155 -8.97 11.88 23.95
N LYS A 156 -8.81 12.43 25.16
CA LYS A 156 -7.82 13.49 25.42
C LYS A 156 -6.40 12.94 25.38
N ASP A 157 -6.21 11.74 25.92
CA ASP A 157 -4.90 11.11 26.09
C ASP A 157 -4.68 9.96 25.09
N SER A 158 -5.53 9.87 24.06
CA SER A 158 -5.43 8.87 22.98
C SER A 158 -4.86 9.49 21.71
N TRP A 159 -4.13 8.69 20.96
CA TRP A 159 -3.52 9.12 19.71
C TRP A 159 -4.55 9.22 18.58
N ASN A 160 -4.74 10.44 18.05
CA ASN A 160 -5.71 10.72 16.98
C ASN A 160 -5.07 10.66 15.56
N GLY A 161 -4.12 9.76 15.34
CA GLY A 161 -3.54 9.50 14.03
C GLY A 161 -4.32 8.45 13.23
N ALA A 162 -3.74 7.99 12.12
CA ALA A 162 -4.32 6.94 11.29
C ALA A 162 -3.51 5.65 11.40
N LEU A 163 -4.11 4.46 11.22
CA LEU A 163 -3.31 3.23 11.21
C LEU A 163 -2.34 3.22 10.03
N PHE A 164 -2.82 3.61 8.86
CA PHE A 164 -2.03 3.69 7.64
C PHE A 164 -2.17 5.07 7.01
N LYS A 165 -1.04 5.77 6.80
CA LYS A 165 -1.02 7.14 6.25
C LYS A 165 0.02 7.34 5.15
N THR A 166 -0.37 7.67 3.93
CA THR A 166 0.60 7.89 2.85
C THR A 166 0.13 8.88 1.80
N ASN A 167 1.06 9.37 0.99
CA ASN A 167 0.81 10.22 -0.17
C ASN A 167 1.60 9.75 -1.40
N GLY A 168 1.96 8.47 -1.47
CA GLY A 168 2.60 7.88 -2.64
C GLY A 168 1.59 7.52 -3.74
N LYS A 169 2.08 7.36 -4.98
CA LYS A 169 1.32 6.81 -6.11
C LYS A 169 1.16 5.29 -6.00
N ASN A 170 0.05 4.72 -6.50
CA ASN A 170 -0.15 3.28 -6.66
C ASN A 170 0.08 2.46 -5.37
N ILE A 171 -0.64 2.82 -4.31
CA ILE A 171 -0.52 2.20 -2.98
C ILE A 171 -1.47 1.02 -2.86
N LYS A 172 -0.98 -0.08 -2.28
CA LYS A 172 -1.78 -1.30 -2.10
C LYS A 172 -1.73 -1.78 -0.66
N ILE A 173 -2.91 -2.04 -0.08
CA ILE A 173 -3.08 -2.59 1.27
C ILE A 173 -4.01 -3.79 1.14
N ARG A 174 -3.51 -4.98 1.47
CA ARG A 174 -4.27 -6.23 1.28
C ARG A 174 -4.13 -7.21 2.44
N ASN A 175 -5.15 -8.03 2.65
CA ASN A 175 -5.16 -9.11 3.65
C ASN A 175 -4.78 -8.66 5.07
N CYS A 176 -5.01 -7.39 5.43
CA CYS A 176 -4.60 -6.81 6.70
C CYS A 176 -5.75 -6.76 7.71
N ILE A 177 -5.38 -6.62 8.99
CA ILE A 177 -6.30 -6.27 10.07
C ILE A 177 -5.92 -4.88 10.59
N LEU A 178 -6.77 -3.89 10.35
CA LEU A 178 -6.59 -2.51 10.79
C LEU A 178 -7.60 -2.26 11.92
N ILE A 179 -7.13 -2.07 13.15
CA ILE A 179 -8.00 -2.12 14.32
C ILE A 179 -7.67 -1.11 15.43
N ASN A 180 -8.71 -0.65 16.11
CA ASN A 180 -8.66 0.20 17.32
C ASN A 180 -8.01 1.61 17.17
N PRO A 181 -8.06 2.32 16.03
CA PRO A 181 -7.57 3.71 16.00
C PRO A 181 -8.57 4.65 16.67
N TYR A 182 -8.11 5.61 17.49
CA TYR A 182 -8.96 6.75 17.88
C TYR A 182 -9.16 7.78 16.74
N GLY A 183 -8.32 7.72 15.71
CA GLY A 183 -8.50 8.43 14.44
C GLY A 183 -8.92 7.51 13.30
N GLU A 184 -8.39 7.75 12.11
CA GLU A 184 -8.77 7.05 10.88
C GLU A 184 -8.17 5.63 10.79
N GLY A 185 -8.83 4.75 10.04
CA GLY A 185 -8.21 3.49 9.62
C GLY A 185 -7.12 3.76 8.58
N ILE A 186 -7.52 4.23 7.40
CA ILE A 186 -6.65 4.52 6.26
C ILE A 186 -6.83 5.99 5.85
N ALA A 187 -5.73 6.73 5.80
CA ALA A 187 -5.70 8.13 5.42
C ALA A 187 -4.66 8.36 4.31
N CYS A 188 -5.10 8.47 3.05
CA CYS A 188 -4.17 8.61 1.94
C CYS A 188 -4.47 9.82 1.04
N THR A 189 -3.41 10.46 0.55
CA THR A 189 -3.48 11.29 -0.65
C THR A 189 -3.32 10.38 -1.87
N TRP A 190 -4.44 9.79 -2.29
CA TRP A 190 -4.47 8.80 -3.37
C TRP A 190 -4.01 9.41 -4.69
N GLN A 191 -3.07 8.72 -5.34
CA GLN A 191 -2.41 9.13 -6.58
C GLN A 191 -2.18 7.92 -7.48
N GLY A 192 -2.20 8.12 -8.80
CA GLY A 192 -1.95 7.06 -9.78
C GLY A 192 -3.11 6.08 -9.97
N THR A 193 -3.00 5.23 -10.98
CA THR A 193 -4.11 4.45 -11.55
C THR A 193 -4.22 3.02 -10.99
N ASP A 194 -3.36 2.64 -10.04
CA ASP A 194 -3.29 1.26 -9.53
C ASP A 194 -3.25 1.24 -7.99
N ASN A 195 -4.25 1.87 -7.36
CA ASN A 195 -4.43 1.82 -5.91
C ASN A 195 -5.40 0.71 -5.51
N GLU A 196 -5.15 0.10 -4.35
CA GLU A 196 -5.90 -1.06 -3.87
C GLU A 196 -6.03 -1.06 -2.33
N VAL A 197 -7.26 -1.25 -1.85
CA VAL A 197 -7.59 -1.61 -0.47
C VAL A 197 -8.44 -2.88 -0.57
N SER A 198 -7.82 -4.05 -0.40
CA SER A 198 -8.50 -5.31 -0.66
C SER A 198 -8.41 -6.33 0.47
N ASN A 199 -9.48 -7.08 0.69
CA ASN A 199 -9.46 -8.21 1.60
C ASN A 199 -9.05 -7.86 3.05
N ASN A 200 -9.37 -6.66 3.53
CA ASN A 200 -8.96 -6.20 4.86
C ASN A 200 -10.13 -6.22 5.86
N PHE A 201 -9.81 -6.54 7.11
CA PHE A 201 -10.62 -6.13 8.25
C PHE A 201 -10.26 -4.70 8.61
N ILE A 202 -11.23 -3.78 8.62
CA ILE A 202 -11.02 -2.39 9.06
C ILE A 202 -12.06 -2.10 10.14
N LEU A 203 -11.61 -2.10 11.39
CA LEU A 203 -12.45 -2.33 12.54
C LEU A 203 -12.25 -1.29 13.64
N ASN A 204 -13.33 -1.01 14.35
CA ASN A 204 -13.31 -0.20 15.57
C ASN A 204 -12.65 1.17 15.37
N THR A 205 -12.96 1.80 14.24
CA THR A 205 -12.39 3.09 13.86
C THR A 205 -13.25 4.24 14.37
N PHE A 206 -12.67 5.42 14.41
CA PHE A 206 -13.42 6.65 14.65
C PHE A 206 -13.24 7.56 13.44
N TYR A 207 -14.11 8.55 13.32
CA TYR A 207 -14.15 9.46 12.17
C TYR A 207 -14.43 8.76 10.83
N CYS A 208 -13.44 8.07 10.25
CA CYS A 208 -13.58 7.32 9.01
C CYS A 208 -12.67 6.07 8.96
N ALA A 209 -13.18 4.94 8.49
CA ALA A 209 -12.35 3.75 8.24
C ALA A 209 -11.46 3.89 7.00
N ILE A 210 -11.98 4.41 5.88
CA ILE A 210 -11.18 4.70 4.67
C ILE A 210 -11.47 6.11 4.17
N SER A 211 -10.47 6.98 4.24
CA SER A 211 -10.54 8.36 3.79
C SER A 211 -9.97 8.51 2.38
N MET A 212 -10.79 8.97 1.44
CA MET A 212 -10.37 9.23 0.04
C MET A 212 -10.46 10.71 -0.35
N ARG A 213 -10.65 11.60 0.63
CA ARG A 213 -10.85 13.05 0.41
C ARG A 213 -9.78 13.71 -0.47
N SER A 214 -8.54 13.23 -0.40
CA SER A 214 -7.37 13.82 -1.07
C SER A 214 -6.97 13.10 -2.36
N ALA A 215 -7.88 12.36 -3.00
CA ALA A 215 -7.62 11.71 -4.29
C ALA A 215 -7.36 12.73 -5.42
N GLN A 216 -6.43 12.39 -6.33
CA GLN A 216 -6.17 13.18 -7.55
C GLN A 216 -7.05 12.75 -8.73
N PRO A 217 -7.32 13.60 -9.73
CA PRO A 217 -8.25 13.30 -10.84
C PRO A 217 -7.96 12.00 -11.59
N GLU A 218 -6.69 11.68 -11.82
CA GLU A 218 -6.25 10.49 -12.53
C GLU A 218 -6.25 9.23 -11.66
N SER A 219 -6.57 9.37 -10.37
CA SER A 219 -6.47 8.25 -9.44
C SER A 219 -7.56 7.23 -9.69
N VAL A 220 -7.19 5.95 -9.67
CA VAL A 220 -8.15 4.85 -9.62
C VAL A 220 -7.90 4.06 -8.35
N ILE A 221 -8.93 3.93 -7.51
CA ILE A 221 -8.84 3.28 -6.21
C ILE A 221 -9.88 2.16 -6.14
N LYS A 222 -9.39 0.93 -5.99
CA LYS A 222 -10.21 -0.26 -5.81
C LYS A 222 -10.34 -0.58 -4.33
N VAL A 223 -11.57 -0.65 -3.84
CA VAL A 223 -11.92 -1.05 -2.48
C VAL A 223 -12.74 -2.34 -2.59
N THR A 224 -12.11 -3.49 -2.38
CA THR A 224 -12.74 -4.79 -2.67
C THR A 224 -12.65 -5.78 -1.53
N ASN A 225 -13.72 -6.55 -1.31
CA ASN A 225 -13.72 -7.64 -0.33
C ASN A 225 -13.28 -7.24 1.08
N ASN A 226 -13.51 -6.00 1.51
CA ASN A 226 -13.20 -5.59 2.88
C ASN A 226 -14.40 -5.84 3.80
N THR A 227 -14.12 -6.20 5.06
CA THR A 227 -15.09 -6.14 6.15
C THR A 227 -14.80 -4.89 6.97
N ILE A 228 -15.66 -3.88 6.85
CA ILE A 228 -15.52 -2.59 7.52
C ILE A 228 -16.63 -2.47 8.56
N ALA A 229 -16.26 -2.49 9.84
CA ALA A 229 -17.22 -2.61 10.92
C ALA A 229 -16.87 -1.81 12.18
N PHE A 230 -17.91 -1.49 12.95
CA PHE A 230 -17.81 -0.78 14.23
C PHE A 230 -17.19 0.62 14.10
N CYS A 231 -17.71 1.43 13.18
CA CYS A 231 -17.25 2.81 13.00
C CYS A 231 -17.97 3.71 14.01
N TRP A 232 -17.23 4.27 14.97
CA TRP A 232 -17.76 5.12 16.03
C TRP A 232 -17.97 6.56 15.58
N PHE A 233 -19.10 7.12 16.01
CA PHE A 233 -19.33 8.56 15.94
C PHE A 233 -18.44 9.29 16.95
N GLN A 234 -17.84 10.43 16.57
CA GLN A 234 -17.15 11.30 17.52
C GLN A 234 -18.06 12.49 17.91
N PRO A 235 -18.49 12.57 19.19
CA PRO A 235 -19.24 13.72 19.70
C PRO A 235 -18.59 15.05 19.35
N SER A 236 -19.41 16.00 18.85
CA SER A 236 -18.99 17.36 18.45
C SER A 236 -18.00 17.45 17.28
N LYS A 237 -17.51 16.31 16.75
CA LYS A 237 -16.57 16.25 15.61
C LYS A 237 -17.18 15.56 14.38
N GLY A 238 -18.29 14.83 14.54
CA GLY A 238 -18.87 14.01 13.48
C GLY A 238 -18.14 12.67 13.32
N GLY A 239 -18.32 11.98 12.19
CA GLY A 239 -17.58 10.74 11.92
C GLY A 239 -18.46 9.50 11.77
N GLY A 240 -17.95 8.34 12.20
CA GLY A 240 -18.65 7.05 12.11
C GLY A 240 -18.78 6.48 10.71
N MET A 241 -18.01 7.00 9.74
CA MET A 241 -18.14 6.59 8.33
C MET A 241 -17.28 5.38 8.01
N CYS A 242 -17.80 4.42 7.25
CA CYS A 242 -16.96 3.33 6.77
C CYS A 242 -16.04 3.80 5.63
N LEU A 243 -16.57 4.54 4.66
CA LEU A 243 -15.80 5.06 3.53
C LEU A 243 -16.22 6.49 3.17
N PHE A 244 -15.23 7.36 3.00
CA PHE A 244 -15.41 8.72 2.48
C PHE A 244 -14.88 8.82 1.05
N VAL A 245 -15.76 9.02 0.06
CA VAL A 245 -15.41 9.18 -1.35
C VAL A 245 -14.79 10.55 -1.60
N GLY A 246 -13.68 10.57 -2.34
CA GLY A 246 -12.97 11.79 -2.71
C GLY A 246 -13.76 12.66 -3.69
N SER A 247 -13.43 13.95 -3.77
CA SER A 247 -14.04 14.87 -4.75
C SER A 247 -13.55 14.65 -6.19
N LYS A 248 -12.57 13.78 -6.37
CA LYS A 248 -11.85 13.50 -7.62
C LYS A 248 -11.45 12.03 -7.66
N GLY A 249 -11.11 11.56 -8.85
CA GLY A 249 -10.60 10.21 -9.08
C GLY A 249 -11.72 9.16 -9.02
N LYS A 250 -11.46 8.01 -9.65
CA LYS A 250 -12.40 6.91 -9.75
C LYS A 250 -12.34 6.02 -8.52
N THR A 251 -13.48 5.83 -7.86
CA THR A 251 -13.62 4.95 -6.69
C THR A 251 -14.45 3.73 -7.05
N ILE A 252 -13.88 2.53 -6.90
CA ILE A 252 -14.55 1.27 -7.25
C ILE A 252 -14.73 0.44 -5.99
N MET A 253 -15.97 0.30 -5.52
CA MET A 253 -16.33 -0.47 -4.33
C MET A 253 -17.04 -1.78 -4.72
N GLU A 254 -16.39 -2.92 -4.51
CA GLU A 254 -16.96 -4.22 -4.87
C GLU A 254 -16.89 -5.26 -3.75
N ASN A 255 -17.99 -5.96 -3.49
CA ASN A 255 -18.06 -7.08 -2.53
C ASN A 255 -17.66 -6.74 -1.09
N ASN A 256 -17.71 -5.48 -0.68
CA ASN A 256 -17.41 -5.09 0.69
C ASN A 256 -18.61 -5.37 1.61
N ILE A 257 -18.33 -5.55 2.89
CA ILE A 257 -19.32 -5.49 3.96
C ILE A 257 -19.09 -4.19 4.72
N PHE A 258 -20.12 -3.36 4.76
CA PHE A 258 -20.19 -2.19 5.63
C PHE A 258 -21.17 -2.52 6.75
N ALA A 259 -20.69 -2.59 7.99
CA ALA A 259 -21.53 -2.97 9.11
C ALA A 259 -21.34 -2.07 10.32
N PHE A 260 -22.39 -1.90 11.13
CA PHE A 260 -22.30 -1.21 12.42
C PHE A 260 -21.68 0.19 12.30
N ALA A 261 -22.13 0.98 11.33
CA ALA A 261 -21.77 2.38 11.19
C ALA A 261 -22.64 3.23 12.13
N GLN A 262 -22.04 3.80 13.16
CA GLN A 262 -22.76 4.47 14.24
C GLN A 262 -23.03 5.94 13.90
N THR A 263 -24.22 6.43 14.26
CA THR A 263 -24.63 7.82 14.06
C THR A 263 -25.10 8.46 15.37
N GLU A 264 -25.11 9.79 15.40
CA GLU A 264 -25.80 10.59 16.40
C GLU A 264 -26.67 11.63 15.67
N ASP A 265 -27.94 11.74 16.06
CA ASP A 265 -28.96 12.63 15.47
C ASP A 265 -29.14 12.54 13.92
N GLY A 266 -28.54 11.53 13.28
CA GLY A 266 -28.49 11.37 11.84
C GLY A 266 -27.56 12.38 11.14
N GLU A 267 -26.60 12.95 11.86
CA GLU A 267 -25.67 13.96 11.34
C GLU A 267 -24.41 13.35 10.71
N ALA A 268 -24.05 12.10 11.08
CA ALA A 268 -22.93 11.36 10.47
C ALA A 268 -23.17 9.84 10.48
N GLY A 269 -22.14 9.00 10.32
CA GLY A 269 -22.28 7.54 10.54
C GLY A 269 -22.70 6.71 9.33
N PHE A 270 -22.46 7.19 8.11
CA PHE A 270 -22.87 6.53 6.87
C PHE A 270 -21.91 5.39 6.52
N ALA A 271 -22.41 4.30 5.93
CA ALA A 271 -21.52 3.31 5.33
C ALA A 271 -20.64 3.96 4.24
N VAL A 272 -21.25 4.64 3.27
CA VAL A 272 -20.52 5.36 2.22
C VAL A 272 -20.95 6.84 2.19
N SER A 273 -19.98 7.74 2.17
CA SER A 273 -20.19 9.19 2.09
C SER A 273 -19.55 9.76 0.81
N ASN A 274 -20.38 10.12 -0.17
CA ASN A 274 -20.04 10.85 -1.40
C ASN A 274 -20.64 12.27 -1.38
N THR A 275 -20.45 13.00 -0.28
CA THR A 275 -20.95 14.38 -0.13
C THR A 275 -20.23 15.39 -1.02
N PHE A 276 -19.26 14.95 -1.82
CA PHE A 276 -18.64 15.76 -2.87
C PHE A 276 -19.30 15.56 -4.24
N GLY A 277 -20.22 14.60 -4.39
CA GLY A 277 -20.95 14.36 -5.64
C GLY A 277 -20.03 13.87 -6.75
N ASN A 278 -19.06 13.02 -6.43
CA ASN A 278 -18.14 12.44 -7.41
C ASN A 278 -18.86 11.34 -8.20
N GLU A 279 -19.15 11.62 -9.47
CA GLU A 279 -19.83 10.72 -10.39
C GLU A 279 -18.97 9.54 -10.87
N ASP A 280 -17.65 9.60 -10.75
CA ASP A 280 -16.72 8.50 -11.08
C ASP A 280 -16.68 7.42 -9.97
N THR A 281 -17.82 7.15 -9.37
CA THR A 281 -17.97 6.19 -8.27
C THR A 281 -18.76 4.97 -8.72
N VAL A 282 -18.18 3.79 -8.50
CA VAL A 282 -18.79 2.50 -8.82
C VAL A 282 -19.09 1.75 -7.53
N MET A 283 -20.32 1.27 -7.37
CA MET A 283 -20.75 0.47 -6.23
C MET A 283 -21.36 -0.84 -6.69
N LYS A 284 -20.68 -1.98 -6.53
CA LYS A 284 -21.25 -3.26 -6.89
C LYS A 284 -21.23 -4.24 -5.75
N ASN A 285 -22.32 -4.98 -5.60
CA ASN A 285 -22.32 -6.21 -4.82
C ASN A 285 -21.91 -6.02 -3.35
N ASN A 286 -22.06 -4.80 -2.81
CA ASN A 286 -21.73 -4.48 -1.43
C ASN A 286 -22.90 -4.84 -0.50
N VAL A 287 -22.56 -5.25 0.71
CA VAL A 287 -23.51 -5.60 1.77
C VAL A 287 -23.52 -4.50 2.82
N PHE A 288 -24.72 -4.06 3.17
CA PHE A 288 -24.96 -3.11 4.25
C PHE A 288 -25.65 -3.83 5.40
N PHE A 289 -25.21 -3.58 6.64
CA PHE A 289 -25.77 -4.25 7.81
C PHE A 289 -25.70 -3.39 9.07
N LEU A 290 -26.85 -3.01 9.65
CA LEU A 290 -26.90 -2.18 10.86
C LEU A 290 -26.09 -0.87 10.72
N CYS A 291 -26.13 -0.25 9.55
CA CYS A 291 -25.56 1.07 9.29
C CYS A 291 -26.54 2.14 9.75
N GLN A 292 -26.46 2.53 11.03
CA GLN A 292 -27.43 3.40 11.68
C GLN A 292 -27.54 4.78 11.03
N GLY A 293 -26.44 5.31 10.48
CA GLY A 293 -26.45 6.57 9.73
C GLY A 293 -27.03 6.46 8.32
N GLY A 294 -27.21 5.24 7.80
CA GLY A 294 -27.65 4.95 6.42
C GLY A 294 -26.56 4.35 5.54
N TYR A 295 -26.95 3.93 4.33
CA TYR A 295 -26.11 3.18 3.39
C TYR A 295 -25.23 4.08 2.55
N TYR A 296 -25.82 5.15 2.00
CA TYR A 296 -25.14 6.01 1.06
C TYR A 296 -25.64 7.44 1.19
N LYS A 297 -24.75 8.35 1.59
CA LYS A 297 -25.00 9.79 1.57
C LYS A 297 -24.28 10.41 0.39
N PHE A 298 -24.97 11.20 -0.41
CA PHE A 298 -24.38 11.80 -1.62
C PHE A 298 -24.90 13.20 -1.85
N MET A 299 -24.12 14.01 -2.57
CA MET A 299 -24.55 15.33 -3.03
C MET A 299 -25.02 15.22 -4.48
N ASP A 300 -26.29 15.53 -4.74
CA ASP A 300 -26.89 15.49 -6.08
C ASP A 300 -26.40 16.63 -7.00
N ALA A 301 -26.90 16.64 -8.24
CA ALA A 301 -26.60 17.68 -9.22
C ALA A 301 -27.01 19.09 -8.77
N ASP A 302 -28.07 19.21 -7.95
CA ASP A 302 -28.57 20.45 -7.35
C ASP A 302 -27.79 20.87 -6.09
N LYS A 303 -26.70 20.18 -5.74
CA LYS A 303 -25.88 20.41 -4.54
C LYS A 303 -26.60 20.15 -3.21
N LYS A 304 -27.67 19.34 -3.23
CA LYS A 304 -28.36 18.88 -2.02
C LYS A 304 -27.76 17.57 -1.56
N ASN A 305 -27.54 17.46 -0.25
CA ASN A 305 -27.11 16.19 0.35
C ASN A 305 -28.34 15.31 0.62
N LEU A 306 -28.39 14.16 -0.08
CA LEU A 306 -29.42 13.14 0.04
C LEU A 306 -28.86 11.90 0.73
N LEU A 307 -29.74 11.08 1.30
CA LEU A 307 -29.38 9.90 2.08
C LEU A 307 -30.25 8.71 1.70
N LEU A 308 -29.61 7.58 1.43
CA LEU A 308 -30.23 6.28 1.29
C LEU A 308 -30.09 5.52 2.60
N TRP A 309 -31.21 5.02 3.11
CA TRP A 309 -31.29 4.34 4.39
C TRP A 309 -32.33 3.22 4.41
N LYS A 310 -33.01 2.95 3.29
CA LYS A 310 -33.98 1.86 3.16
C LYS A 310 -33.55 0.83 2.11
N PRO A 311 -33.86 -0.47 2.31
CA PRO A 311 -33.56 -1.52 1.33
C PRO A 311 -34.15 -1.23 -0.07
N GLU A 312 -35.35 -0.65 -0.15
CA GLU A 312 -36.01 -0.31 -1.42
C GLU A 312 -35.24 0.75 -2.22
N GLU A 313 -34.56 1.67 -1.54
CA GLU A 313 -33.74 2.70 -2.17
C GLU A 313 -32.45 2.08 -2.77
N LEU A 314 -31.91 1.01 -2.16
CA LEU A 314 -30.81 0.25 -2.75
C LEU A 314 -31.22 -0.45 -4.06
N LYS A 315 -32.47 -0.93 -4.15
CA LYS A 315 -33.01 -1.49 -5.41
C LYS A 315 -33.07 -0.42 -6.50
N GLN A 316 -33.47 0.80 -6.15
CA GLN A 316 -33.48 1.94 -7.08
C GLN A 316 -32.08 2.33 -7.51
N LEU A 317 -31.13 2.42 -6.56
CA LEU A 317 -29.72 2.69 -6.84
C LEU A 317 -29.12 1.67 -7.82
N ASN A 318 -29.42 0.39 -7.66
CA ASN A 318 -28.96 -0.65 -8.58
C ASN A 318 -29.59 -0.58 -9.98
N ALA A 319 -30.77 0.03 -10.11
CA ALA A 319 -31.49 0.12 -11.38
C ALA A 319 -31.23 1.44 -12.14
N LYS A 320 -30.95 2.53 -11.40
CA LYS A 320 -30.81 3.89 -11.91
C LYS A 320 -29.66 4.62 -11.23
N CYS A 321 -28.45 4.09 -11.34
CA CYS A 321 -27.29 4.58 -10.59
C CYS A 321 -26.96 6.06 -10.82
N ASP A 322 -27.24 6.58 -12.03
CA ASP A 322 -26.95 7.97 -12.41
C ASP A 322 -27.71 8.98 -11.52
N ASP A 323 -28.94 8.65 -11.08
CA ASP A 323 -29.75 9.48 -10.15
C ASP A 323 -29.07 9.64 -8.76
N PHE A 324 -28.06 8.81 -8.49
CA PHE A 324 -27.33 8.72 -7.22
C PHE A 324 -25.86 9.13 -7.33
N MET A 325 -25.48 9.80 -8.43
CA MET A 325 -24.10 10.25 -8.68
C MET A 325 -23.11 9.08 -8.69
N LEU A 326 -23.47 8.00 -9.39
CA LEU A 326 -22.65 6.80 -9.55
C LEU A 326 -22.52 6.46 -11.04
N GLU A 327 -21.29 6.26 -11.51
CA GLU A 327 -20.98 5.75 -12.84
C GLU A 327 -21.62 4.37 -13.07
N LYS A 328 -21.64 3.54 -12.03
CA LYS A 328 -22.28 2.21 -12.09
C LYS A 328 -22.70 1.71 -10.72
N ALA A 329 -23.88 1.12 -10.65
CA ALA A 329 -24.25 0.30 -9.50
C ALA A 329 -25.00 -0.99 -9.87
N GLU A 330 -24.75 -2.08 -9.13
CA GLU A 330 -25.48 -3.33 -9.26
C GLU A 330 -25.36 -4.18 -7.98
N GLY A 331 -26.39 -4.97 -7.65
CA GLY A 331 -26.31 -6.01 -6.61
C GLY A 331 -26.01 -5.53 -5.18
N ASN A 332 -26.08 -4.23 -4.90
CA ASN A 332 -25.94 -3.70 -3.53
C ASN A 332 -27.19 -4.04 -2.72
N ALA A 333 -27.02 -4.55 -1.51
CA ALA A 333 -28.15 -5.03 -0.72
C ALA A 333 -27.91 -4.89 0.79
N GLU A 334 -29.00 -4.73 1.53
CA GLU A 334 -29.01 -4.92 2.97
C GLU A 334 -29.22 -6.41 3.26
N VAL A 335 -28.22 -7.06 3.84
CA VAL A 335 -28.24 -8.50 4.14
C VAL A 335 -27.45 -8.74 5.42
N ASP A 336 -27.93 -9.64 6.27
CA ASP A 336 -27.16 -10.12 7.43
C ASP A 336 -25.93 -10.92 6.99
N PRO A 337 -24.70 -10.44 7.27
CA PRO A 337 -23.46 -11.11 6.89
C PRO A 337 -23.17 -12.37 7.72
N LYS A 338 -24.00 -12.66 8.74
CA LYS A 338 -23.88 -13.80 9.65
C LYS A 338 -22.56 -13.82 10.44
N MET A 339 -22.01 -12.62 10.69
CA MET A 339 -20.94 -12.41 11.66
C MET A 339 -21.47 -12.62 13.08
N MET A 340 -20.60 -13.01 14.01
CA MET A 340 -20.94 -13.22 15.42
C MET A 340 -19.99 -12.43 16.34
N PRO A 341 -20.04 -11.09 16.32
CA PRO A 341 -19.19 -10.23 17.15
C PRO A 341 -19.10 -10.65 18.61
N ASP A 342 -17.95 -10.36 19.23
CA ASP A 342 -17.76 -10.51 20.67
C ASP A 342 -18.92 -9.89 21.46
N LYS A 343 -19.54 -10.72 22.31
CA LYS A 343 -20.79 -10.41 23.00
C LYS A 343 -20.66 -9.18 23.90
N ASP A 344 -19.61 -9.15 24.72
CA ASP A 344 -19.38 -8.11 25.71
C ASP A 344 -19.07 -6.78 25.03
N TYR A 345 -18.25 -6.81 23.97
CA TYR A 345 -18.02 -5.64 23.14
C TYR A 345 -19.31 -5.14 22.48
N TYR A 346 -20.07 -6.03 21.85
CA TYR A 346 -21.25 -5.62 21.10
C TYR A 346 -22.34 -5.06 22.02
N GLU A 347 -22.54 -5.64 23.20
CA GLU A 347 -23.45 -5.09 24.21
C GLU A 347 -23.12 -3.62 24.49
N LYS A 348 -21.83 -3.33 24.73
CA LYS A 348 -21.35 -1.96 24.94
C LYS A 348 -21.54 -1.08 23.71
N PHE A 349 -21.18 -1.56 22.52
CA PHE A 349 -21.30 -0.84 21.25
C PHE A 349 -22.75 -0.46 20.94
N SER A 350 -23.66 -1.42 21.03
CA SER A 350 -25.08 -1.22 20.72
C SER A 350 -25.83 -0.45 21.82
N ASN A 351 -25.28 -0.37 23.04
CA ASN A 351 -25.77 0.50 24.09
C ASN A 351 -25.25 1.95 23.99
N PHE A 352 -24.46 2.29 22.97
CA PHE A 352 -24.23 3.69 22.61
C PHE A 352 -25.55 4.28 22.09
N VAL A 353 -26.31 4.94 22.97
CA VAL A 353 -27.61 5.52 22.65
C VAL A 353 -27.58 7.03 22.87
N ALA A 354 -27.88 7.75 21.79
CA ALA A 354 -28.73 8.93 21.82
C ALA A 354 -29.63 8.79 20.58
N SER A 355 -30.80 8.16 20.70
CA SER A 355 -31.73 7.96 19.59
C SER A 355 -32.93 8.89 19.72
N LYS A 356 -33.31 9.54 18.61
CA LYS A 356 -34.66 10.07 18.39
C LYS A 356 -35.43 9.06 17.51
N PRO A 357 -36.73 8.83 17.75
CA PRO A 357 -37.54 7.89 16.98
C PRO A 357 -37.53 8.20 15.47
N GLY A 358 -37.43 7.17 14.61
CA GLY A 358 -37.66 7.28 13.15
C GLY A 358 -36.44 7.12 12.24
N LYS A 359 -35.20 7.11 12.77
CA LYS A 359 -33.98 6.87 11.98
C LYS A 359 -33.26 5.54 12.29
N LEU A 360 -33.58 4.91 13.42
CA LEU A 360 -33.05 3.61 13.81
C LEU A 360 -34.12 2.54 13.58
N ASN A 361 -33.82 1.48 12.82
CA ASN A 361 -34.68 0.28 12.81
C ASN A 361 -34.46 -0.49 14.12
N MET A 362 -35.21 -0.10 15.15
CA MET A 362 -35.14 -0.70 16.48
C MET A 362 -35.49 -2.19 16.46
N ASP A 363 -36.41 -2.62 15.61
CA ASP A 363 -36.88 -4.01 15.54
C ASP A 363 -35.75 -4.93 15.07
N PHE A 364 -35.07 -4.57 13.98
CA PHE A 364 -33.96 -5.37 13.47
C PHE A 364 -32.75 -5.41 14.43
N MET A 365 -32.44 -4.29 15.08
CA MET A 365 -31.36 -4.24 16.08
C MET A 365 -31.70 -5.10 17.31
N ASN A 366 -32.94 -5.07 17.76
CA ASN A 366 -33.43 -5.89 18.86
C ASN A 366 -33.50 -7.39 18.50
N GLU A 367 -33.90 -7.73 17.27
CA GLU A 367 -33.85 -9.10 16.73
C GLU A 367 -32.43 -9.64 16.71
N TRP A 368 -31.46 -8.82 16.29
CA TRP A 368 -30.06 -9.23 16.30
C TRP A 368 -29.48 -9.31 17.70
N ARG A 369 -29.79 -8.36 18.59
CA ARG A 369 -29.42 -8.46 20.03
C ARG A 369 -29.91 -9.77 20.62
N ARG A 370 -31.16 -10.18 20.32
CA ARG A 370 -31.67 -11.49 20.72
C ARG A 370 -30.90 -12.65 20.09
N SER A 371 -30.53 -12.58 18.81
CA SER A 371 -29.80 -13.66 18.11
C SER A 371 -28.40 -13.92 18.67
N VAL A 372 -27.78 -12.89 19.28
CA VAL A 372 -26.50 -13.00 20.00
C VAL A 372 -26.65 -13.11 21.53
N GLY A 373 -27.89 -13.30 22.03
CA GLY A 373 -28.18 -13.55 23.44
C GLY A 373 -28.03 -12.33 24.37
N LEU A 374 -28.36 -11.14 23.88
CA LEU A 374 -28.36 -9.86 24.60
C LEU A 374 -29.79 -9.38 24.91
N PRO A 375 -29.99 -8.61 26.00
CA PRO A 375 -31.28 -8.00 26.31
C PRO A 375 -31.65 -6.93 25.28
N LEU A 376 -32.93 -6.58 25.16
CA LEU A 376 -33.39 -5.48 24.28
C LEU A 376 -32.80 -4.13 24.72
N GLN A 377 -32.72 -3.16 23.80
CA GLN A 377 -32.23 -1.82 24.10
C GLN A 377 -33.24 -1.04 24.99
N ALA A 378 -32.74 -0.22 25.94
CA ALA A 378 -33.56 0.59 26.85
C ALA A 378 -34.18 1.84 26.18
N GLU A 379 -35.04 2.58 26.91
CA GLU A 379 -35.77 3.74 26.39
C GLU A 379 -34.87 4.86 25.80
N PRO A 380 -35.34 5.54 24.73
CA PRO A 380 -34.65 6.68 24.12
C PRO A 380 -34.24 7.76 25.15
N GLY A 381 -33.02 8.31 25.03
CA GLY A 381 -32.55 9.43 25.86
C GLY A 381 -31.67 9.06 27.07
N SER A 382 -31.29 7.79 27.23
CA SER A 382 -30.30 7.38 28.23
C SER A 382 -28.92 8.01 27.96
N PRO A 383 -28.13 8.38 28.99
CA PRO A 383 -26.80 8.99 28.80
C PRO A 383 -25.82 8.01 28.13
N ARG A 384 -24.88 8.55 27.33
CA ARG A 384 -23.84 7.75 26.65
C ARG A 384 -23.01 6.96 27.66
N LYS A 385 -23.17 5.64 27.67
CA LYS A 385 -22.29 4.70 28.37
C LYS A 385 -21.46 3.94 27.31
N ASN A 386 -20.20 3.64 27.61
CA ASN A 386 -19.36 2.75 26.80
C ASN A 386 -18.96 3.22 25.37
N TRP A 387 -18.43 4.44 25.24
CA TRP A 387 -17.95 4.96 23.96
C TRP A 387 -16.51 4.52 23.65
N GLY A 388 -16.30 3.94 22.47
CA GLY A 388 -14.94 3.76 21.95
C GLY A 388 -14.13 2.63 22.59
N MET A 389 -14.80 1.59 23.09
CA MET A 389 -14.16 0.43 23.72
C MET A 389 -13.11 -0.22 22.81
N GLU A 390 -12.07 -0.84 23.36
CA GLU A 390 -11.17 -1.69 22.57
C GLU A 390 -11.91 -2.92 22.03
N TYR A 391 -11.78 -3.20 20.72
CA TYR A 391 -12.23 -4.47 20.16
C TYR A 391 -11.12 -5.52 20.29
N PRO A 392 -11.42 -6.73 20.81
CA PRO A 392 -10.40 -7.74 21.04
C PRO A 392 -9.88 -8.35 19.73
N LEU A 393 -8.60 -8.12 19.42
CA LEU A 393 -7.93 -8.64 18.21
C LEU A 393 -8.14 -10.16 18.01
N LYS A 394 -8.05 -10.93 19.09
CA LYS A 394 -8.24 -12.40 19.08
C LYS A 394 -9.61 -12.86 18.59
N LYS A 395 -10.60 -11.96 18.56
CA LYS A 395 -11.96 -12.25 18.11
C LYS A 395 -12.18 -11.93 16.64
N VAL A 396 -11.32 -11.14 16.00
CA VAL A 396 -11.53 -10.65 14.64
C VAL A 396 -11.76 -11.79 13.64
N VAL A 397 -10.78 -12.69 13.48
CA VAL A 397 -10.86 -13.78 12.50
C VAL A 397 -11.95 -14.82 12.84
N PRO A 398 -12.08 -15.35 14.07
CA PRO A 398 -13.12 -16.34 14.36
C PRO A 398 -14.55 -15.78 14.32
N ASP A 399 -14.74 -14.50 14.67
CA ASP A 399 -16.07 -13.95 14.94
C ASP A 399 -16.60 -13.06 13.80
N LEU A 400 -15.73 -12.43 13.00
CA LEU A 400 -16.11 -11.42 11.99
C LEU A 400 -15.94 -11.84 10.53
N VAL A 401 -15.57 -13.09 10.25
CA VAL A 401 -15.63 -13.63 8.89
C VAL A 401 -17.10 -13.83 8.50
N SER A 402 -17.48 -13.26 7.37
CA SER A 402 -18.83 -13.39 6.82
C SER A 402 -19.09 -14.82 6.35
N LYS A 403 -20.33 -15.29 6.52
CA LYS A 403 -20.78 -16.57 5.95
C LYS A 403 -21.42 -16.41 4.57
N LEU A 404 -21.52 -15.17 4.06
CA LEU A 404 -21.98 -14.89 2.71
C LEU A 404 -20.85 -15.17 1.69
N PRO A 405 -21.08 -15.98 0.65
CA PRO A 405 -20.06 -16.30 -0.35
C PRO A 405 -19.48 -15.05 -1.02
N GLY A 406 -18.15 -14.93 -1.01
CA GLY A 406 -17.42 -13.88 -1.71
C GLY A 406 -17.66 -12.46 -1.20
N LYS A 407 -18.25 -12.28 0.00
CA LYS A 407 -18.50 -10.97 0.62
C LYS A 407 -17.57 -10.71 1.79
N GLY A 408 -17.03 -9.49 1.86
CA GLY A 408 -16.07 -9.10 2.88
C GLY A 408 -14.78 -9.93 2.78
N VAL A 409 -14.08 -10.04 3.90
CA VAL A 409 -12.79 -10.72 3.96
C VAL A 409 -12.91 -12.21 3.64
N GLN A 410 -12.05 -12.66 2.75
CA GLN A 410 -11.81 -14.04 2.35
C GLN A 410 -10.53 -14.53 3.04
N ILE A 411 -10.71 -15.41 4.03
CA ILE A 411 -9.61 -15.97 4.83
C ILE A 411 -9.08 -17.30 4.28
N ALA A 412 -9.78 -17.90 3.32
CA ALA A 412 -9.28 -19.05 2.60
C ALA A 412 -8.34 -18.54 1.50
N GLY A 413 -7.08 -19.00 1.53
CA GLY A 413 -6.12 -18.73 0.47
C GLY A 413 -6.52 -19.35 -0.89
N PRO A 414 -5.63 -19.32 -1.89
CA PRO A 414 -4.23 -18.95 -1.79
C PRO A 414 -4.02 -17.45 -1.65
N PHE A 415 -3.10 -17.06 -0.77
CA PHE A 415 -2.62 -15.69 -0.67
C PHE A 415 -1.46 -15.48 -1.65
N GLN A 416 -1.25 -14.23 -2.06
CA GLN A 416 -0.15 -13.91 -2.97
C GLN A 416 1.19 -14.31 -2.33
N GLU A 417 1.98 -15.06 -3.11
CA GLU A 417 3.39 -15.30 -2.83
C GLU A 417 4.23 -14.17 -3.43
N TYR A 418 5.30 -13.84 -2.73
CA TYR A 418 6.26 -12.81 -3.12
C TYR A 418 7.64 -13.44 -3.15
N LYS A 419 8.43 -13.11 -4.17
CA LYS A 419 9.82 -13.55 -4.32
C LYS A 419 10.61 -12.43 -4.97
N GLY A 420 11.66 -11.99 -4.30
CA GLY A 420 12.71 -11.15 -4.84
C GLY A 420 13.73 -11.98 -5.63
N ALA A 421 14.75 -11.29 -6.14
CA ALA A 421 15.99 -11.92 -6.53
C ALA A 421 16.77 -12.31 -5.28
N ALA A 422 17.41 -13.49 -5.28
CA ALA A 422 18.25 -13.94 -4.18
C ALA A 422 19.37 -12.91 -3.92
N ALA A 423 19.30 -12.21 -2.78
CA ALA A 423 20.33 -11.28 -2.36
C ALA A 423 21.19 -11.93 -1.25
N GLU A 424 22.51 -11.92 -1.42
CA GLU A 424 23.44 -12.17 -0.33
C GLU A 424 23.42 -10.95 0.62
N ALA A 425 23.55 -11.12 1.93
CA ALA A 425 23.44 -9.99 2.86
C ALA A 425 24.78 -9.31 3.17
N GLY A 426 24.70 -7.99 3.39
CA GLY A 426 25.74 -7.21 4.05
C GLY A 426 25.79 -7.47 5.56
N LYS A 427 26.85 -6.98 6.23
CA LYS A 427 27.01 -7.07 7.69
C LYS A 427 26.04 -6.10 8.41
N PRO A 428 25.73 -6.33 9.70
CA PRO A 428 24.91 -5.40 10.49
C PRO A 428 25.49 -3.98 10.47
N GLY A 429 24.69 -2.99 10.04
CA GLY A 429 25.13 -1.59 9.88
C GLY A 429 25.73 -1.25 8.51
N GLU A 430 25.82 -2.21 7.59
CA GLU A 430 26.20 -1.99 6.19
C GLU A 430 24.97 -2.14 5.27
N PRO A 431 24.90 -1.41 4.14
CA PRO A 431 23.80 -1.54 3.20
C PRO A 431 23.70 -2.96 2.64
N ALA A 432 22.48 -3.42 2.38
CA ALA A 432 22.20 -4.70 1.69
C ALA A 432 23.04 -4.84 0.42
N ALA A 433 23.44 -6.07 0.06
CA ALA A 433 24.29 -6.30 -1.11
C ALA A 433 23.63 -5.76 -2.38
N LYS A 434 24.48 -5.44 -3.37
CA LYS A 434 24.04 -4.88 -4.64
C LYS A 434 23.14 -5.88 -5.36
N ALA A 435 22.01 -5.41 -5.88
CA ALA A 435 20.99 -6.18 -6.60
C ALA A 435 21.50 -7.02 -7.80
N ASN A 436 22.77 -6.83 -8.20
CA ASN A 436 23.37 -7.37 -9.42
C ASN A 436 24.69 -8.14 -9.18
N ALA A 437 24.89 -8.73 -7.99
CA ALA A 437 26.14 -9.44 -7.66
C ALA A 437 26.50 -10.58 -8.64
N ASN A 438 25.51 -11.17 -9.34
CA ASN A 438 25.69 -12.31 -10.25
C ASN A 438 25.59 -11.95 -11.75
N VAL A 439 25.61 -10.66 -12.10
CA VAL A 439 25.53 -10.22 -13.50
C VAL A 439 26.93 -10.11 -14.09
N GLU A 440 27.25 -10.96 -15.06
CA GLU A 440 28.49 -10.84 -15.81
C GLU A 440 28.35 -9.72 -16.85
N TYR A 441 29.00 -8.59 -16.60
CA TYR A 441 29.00 -7.45 -17.50
C TYR A 441 30.14 -7.59 -18.52
N LYS A 442 29.80 -7.58 -19.81
CA LYS A 442 30.80 -7.61 -20.86
C LYS A 442 31.52 -6.26 -20.93
N ALA A 443 32.84 -6.25 -20.76
CA ALA A 443 33.65 -5.07 -21.00
C ALA A 443 33.62 -4.70 -22.49
N VAL A 444 33.24 -3.46 -22.81
CA VAL A 444 33.19 -2.92 -24.18
C VAL A 444 33.75 -1.51 -24.23
N GLU A 445 34.22 -1.11 -25.42
CA GLU A 445 34.67 0.26 -25.67
C GLU A 445 33.49 1.19 -25.94
N PHE A 446 33.63 2.48 -25.65
CA PHE A 446 32.54 3.45 -25.81
C PHE A 446 32.03 3.53 -27.28
N ASP A 447 32.94 3.47 -28.25
CA ASP A 447 32.61 3.57 -29.67
C ASP A 447 31.83 2.34 -30.20
N THR A 448 31.72 1.25 -29.44
CA THR A 448 30.87 0.10 -29.76
C THR A 448 29.40 0.50 -29.92
N PHE A 449 28.95 1.56 -29.25
CA PHE A 449 27.58 2.07 -29.32
C PHE A 449 27.33 3.04 -30.49
N LYS A 450 28.39 3.39 -31.24
CA LYS A 450 28.32 4.36 -32.34
C LYS A 450 27.53 3.80 -33.52
N LYS A 451 26.74 4.65 -34.17
CA LYS A 451 25.99 4.29 -35.37
C LYS A 451 26.93 3.69 -36.42
N GLY A 452 26.55 2.53 -36.97
CA GLY A 452 27.32 1.83 -38.01
C GLY A 452 28.44 0.93 -37.49
N ALA A 453 28.72 0.91 -36.17
CA ALA A 453 29.59 -0.11 -35.60
C ALA A 453 28.97 -1.50 -35.82
N PRO A 454 29.73 -2.52 -36.27
CA PRO A 454 29.22 -3.86 -36.55
C PRO A 454 28.46 -4.48 -35.38
N GLU A 455 28.84 -4.09 -34.15
CA GLU A 455 28.33 -4.65 -32.90
C GLU A 455 27.22 -3.80 -32.24
N SER A 456 26.90 -2.61 -32.78
CA SER A 456 25.92 -1.68 -32.18
C SER A 456 24.51 -2.27 -32.04
N LYS A 457 24.10 -3.15 -32.97
CA LYS A 457 22.84 -3.91 -32.86
C LYS A 457 23.00 -5.21 -32.05
N ALA A 458 24.20 -5.78 -31.98
CA ALA A 458 24.48 -7.05 -31.31
C ALA A 458 24.44 -6.94 -29.78
N TYR A 459 24.69 -5.75 -29.23
CA TYR A 459 24.56 -5.49 -27.78
C TYR A 459 23.22 -4.92 -27.37
N ALA A 460 22.24 -4.81 -28.27
CA ALA A 460 20.89 -4.45 -27.89
C ALA A 460 20.34 -5.53 -26.94
N SER A 461 20.20 -5.18 -25.67
CA SER A 461 19.84 -6.02 -24.51
C SER A 461 21.00 -6.69 -23.75
N ALA A 462 22.26 -6.44 -24.10
CA ALA A 462 23.40 -7.03 -23.39
C ALA A 462 23.78 -6.22 -22.13
N PRO A 463 24.15 -6.90 -21.01
CA PRO A 463 24.80 -6.26 -19.88
C PRO A 463 26.24 -5.90 -20.26
N VAL A 464 26.57 -4.62 -20.18
CA VAL A 464 27.84 -4.03 -20.61
C VAL A 464 28.50 -3.24 -19.48
N SER A 465 29.83 -3.21 -19.49
CA SER A 465 30.66 -2.35 -18.65
C SER A 465 31.60 -1.55 -19.54
N PHE A 466 31.68 -0.24 -19.34
CA PHE A 466 32.53 0.65 -20.16
C PHE A 466 32.88 1.93 -19.40
N LYS A 467 33.89 2.66 -19.88
CA LYS A 467 34.25 3.99 -19.37
C LYS A 467 33.50 5.08 -20.12
N ALA A 468 33.04 6.10 -19.39
CA ALA A 468 32.35 7.26 -19.95
C ALA A 468 32.70 8.55 -19.18
N GLY A 469 32.66 9.70 -19.84
CA GLY A 469 32.59 10.99 -19.17
C GLY A 469 31.18 11.32 -18.69
N ILE A 470 31.08 12.25 -17.76
CA ILE A 470 29.82 12.77 -17.21
C ILE A 470 29.40 14.00 -18.01
N GLY A 471 28.23 13.95 -18.66
CA GLY A 471 27.58 15.08 -19.33
C GLY A 471 26.45 15.71 -18.51
N GLU A 472 25.42 16.25 -19.18
CA GLU A 472 24.27 16.90 -18.53
C GLU A 472 23.05 15.97 -18.41
N LYS A 473 22.09 16.36 -17.57
CA LYS A 473 20.74 15.77 -17.57
C LYS A 473 20.00 16.13 -18.86
N LYS A 474 19.15 15.22 -19.32
CA LYS A 474 18.29 15.40 -20.49
C LYS A 474 16.82 15.25 -20.14
N THR A 475 15.99 15.96 -20.89
CA THR A 475 14.53 15.88 -20.84
C THR A 475 13.97 14.93 -21.90
N ASN A 476 14.81 14.43 -22.80
CA ASN A 476 14.41 13.55 -23.88
C ASN A 476 14.52 12.10 -23.43
N PHE A 477 13.38 11.43 -23.24
CA PHE A 477 13.28 10.02 -22.86
C PHE A 477 12.91 9.21 -24.10
N LEU A 478 13.89 8.50 -24.65
CA LEU A 478 13.79 7.74 -25.89
C LEU A 478 13.37 6.28 -25.67
N LEU A 479 13.49 5.78 -24.44
CA LEU A 479 13.11 4.41 -24.09
C LEU A 479 11.75 4.38 -23.42
N LYS A 480 10.84 3.53 -23.91
CA LYS A 480 9.53 3.30 -23.26
C LYS A 480 9.67 2.63 -21.89
N ASP A 481 10.65 1.74 -21.76
CA ASP A 481 10.90 0.95 -20.53
C ASP A 481 11.67 1.74 -19.46
N ALA A 482 12.09 2.97 -19.77
CA ALA A 482 12.72 3.88 -18.83
C ALA A 482 12.03 5.25 -18.84
N PRO A 483 10.77 5.35 -18.38
CA PRO A 483 10.02 6.60 -18.43
C PRO A 483 10.54 7.64 -17.44
N ASN A 484 10.30 8.92 -17.77
CA ASN A 484 10.58 10.08 -16.91
C ASN A 484 10.07 9.90 -15.48
N SER A 485 8.90 9.28 -15.29
CA SER A 485 8.32 9.06 -13.96
C SER A 485 9.31 8.41 -12.99
N ASP A 486 10.14 7.50 -13.49
CA ASP A 486 10.96 6.62 -12.65
C ASP A 486 12.46 6.75 -12.91
N TYR A 487 12.87 7.34 -14.04
CA TYR A 487 14.26 7.45 -14.43
C TYR A 487 14.73 8.90 -14.59
N THR A 488 16.02 9.12 -14.30
CA THR A 488 16.77 10.31 -14.68
C THR A 488 17.52 10.02 -15.98
N CYS A 489 17.28 10.82 -17.03
CA CYS A 489 17.99 10.71 -18.30
C CYS A 489 19.24 11.62 -18.28
N VAL A 490 20.39 11.07 -18.68
CA VAL A 490 21.70 11.73 -18.60
C VAL A 490 22.53 11.50 -19.87
N GLU A 491 23.49 12.38 -20.14
CA GLU A 491 24.53 12.15 -21.14
C GLU A 491 25.72 11.42 -20.50
N LEU A 492 26.07 10.27 -21.07
CA LEU A 492 27.36 9.63 -20.86
C LEU A 492 28.23 10.00 -22.06
N THR A 493 29.22 10.88 -21.88
CA THR A 493 30.07 11.36 -22.98
C THR A 493 31.18 10.36 -23.27
N LYS A 494 31.74 10.38 -24.47
CA LYS A 494 32.96 9.62 -24.78
C LYS A 494 34.10 10.08 -23.85
N PRO A 495 34.89 9.15 -23.25
CA PRO A 495 36.02 9.51 -22.40
C PRO A 495 36.99 10.49 -23.08
N GLY A 496 37.43 11.50 -22.34
CA GLY A 496 38.38 12.52 -22.83
C GLY A 496 37.77 13.65 -23.67
N GLU A 497 36.47 13.59 -24.02
CA GLU A 497 35.80 14.70 -24.70
C GLU A 497 35.60 15.92 -23.79
N SER A 498 35.77 17.11 -24.36
CA SER A 498 35.33 18.36 -23.72
C SER A 498 33.82 18.55 -23.90
N TYR A 499 33.15 19.02 -22.84
CA TYR A 499 31.74 19.39 -22.92
C TYR A 499 31.59 20.85 -23.40
N PRO A 500 30.61 21.18 -24.27
CA PRO A 500 29.59 20.31 -24.87
C PRO A 500 30.12 19.48 -26.04
N THR A 501 29.61 18.25 -26.18
CA THR A 501 29.96 17.33 -27.29
C THR A 501 28.71 16.65 -27.85
N ARG A 502 28.79 16.19 -29.10
CA ARG A 502 27.80 15.28 -29.71
C ARG A 502 28.18 13.80 -29.55
N ASN A 503 29.35 13.53 -28.97
CA ASN A 503 29.85 12.18 -28.74
C ASN A 503 29.36 11.65 -27.39
N TYR A 504 28.08 11.29 -27.30
CA TYR A 504 27.49 10.74 -26.07
C TYR A 504 26.44 9.66 -26.36
N VAL A 505 26.22 8.80 -25.36
CA VAL A 505 25.06 7.89 -25.29
C VAL A 505 24.10 8.37 -24.22
N TYR A 506 22.80 8.07 -24.37
CA TYR A 506 21.81 8.34 -23.34
C TYR A 506 21.92 7.31 -22.22
N GLY A 507 22.15 7.76 -20.99
CA GLY A 507 22.06 6.97 -19.78
C GLY A 507 20.71 7.17 -19.09
N TYR A 508 20.11 6.10 -18.58
CA TYR A 508 18.88 6.13 -17.82
C TYR A 508 19.15 5.55 -16.44
N ILE A 509 19.11 6.39 -15.42
CA ILE A 509 19.38 6.01 -14.04
C ILE A 509 18.05 5.89 -13.29
N LEU A 510 17.78 4.73 -12.70
CA LEU A 510 16.56 4.53 -11.93
C LEU A 510 16.61 5.38 -10.65
N LYS A 511 15.62 6.27 -10.46
CA LYS A 511 15.59 7.20 -9.33
C LYS A 511 15.60 6.46 -7.97
N GLY A 512 16.37 6.99 -7.02
CA GLY A 512 16.49 6.45 -5.66
C GLY A 512 17.44 5.25 -5.51
N THR A 513 18.03 4.74 -6.60
CA THR A 513 19.05 3.68 -6.54
C THR A 513 20.42 4.20 -6.08
N ASP A 514 21.34 3.29 -5.77
CA ASP A 514 22.72 3.66 -5.43
C ASP A 514 23.43 4.35 -6.60
N ALA A 515 23.14 3.96 -7.85
CA ALA A 515 23.63 4.64 -9.05
C ALA A 515 23.12 6.09 -9.16
N ASP A 516 21.87 6.36 -8.80
CA ASP A 516 21.29 7.72 -8.77
C ASP A 516 22.00 8.61 -7.75
N LYS A 517 22.19 8.09 -6.53
CA LYS A 517 22.94 8.81 -5.47
C LYS A 517 24.38 9.08 -5.88
N GLU A 518 25.06 8.09 -6.46
CA GLU A 518 26.45 8.26 -6.89
C GLU A 518 26.54 9.23 -8.08
N TRP A 519 25.59 9.22 -9.02
CA TRP A 519 25.52 10.23 -10.09
C TRP A 519 25.34 11.64 -9.55
N GLU A 520 24.42 11.87 -8.61
CA GLU A 520 24.21 13.18 -7.98
C GLU A 520 25.48 13.71 -7.26
N LYS A 521 26.29 12.80 -6.72
CA LYS A 521 27.57 13.13 -6.09
C LYS A 521 28.67 13.42 -7.13
N LEU A 522 28.83 12.56 -8.12
CA LEU A 522 29.90 12.66 -9.13
C LEU A 522 29.65 13.80 -10.12
N SER A 523 28.40 14.03 -10.54
CA SER A 523 28.04 15.08 -11.50
C SER A 523 28.38 16.50 -11.04
N LYS A 524 28.35 16.77 -9.73
CA LYS A 524 28.80 18.04 -9.13
C LYS A 524 30.30 18.29 -9.31
N LYS A 525 31.08 17.24 -9.58
CA LYS A 525 32.54 17.29 -9.79
C LYS A 525 32.95 16.86 -11.21
N LYS A 526 32.01 16.92 -12.17
CA LYS A 526 32.19 16.38 -13.53
C LYS A 526 33.44 16.88 -14.26
N SER A 527 33.83 18.16 -14.10
CA SER A 527 35.02 18.69 -14.76
C SER A 527 36.30 17.97 -14.31
N ASN A 528 36.45 17.71 -13.00
CA ASN A 528 37.62 17.01 -12.46
C ASN A 528 37.57 15.52 -12.81
N ILE A 529 36.40 14.90 -12.68
CA ILE A 529 36.23 13.47 -13.00
C ILE A 529 36.51 13.20 -14.49
N ASN A 530 36.03 14.05 -15.39
CA ASN A 530 36.29 13.89 -16.82
C ASN A 530 37.78 14.09 -17.16
N LYS A 531 38.49 14.98 -16.46
CA LYS A 531 39.95 15.12 -16.57
C LYS A 531 40.71 13.88 -16.09
N GLU A 532 40.18 13.19 -15.09
CA GLU A 532 40.73 11.95 -14.52
C GLU A 532 40.32 10.68 -15.32
N GLY A 533 39.71 10.83 -16.50
CA GLY A 533 39.35 9.71 -17.37
C GLY A 533 37.89 9.25 -17.28
N GLY A 534 37.05 9.95 -16.50
CA GLY A 534 35.61 9.71 -16.41
C GLY A 534 35.20 8.74 -15.30
N ILE A 535 34.09 8.03 -15.52
CA ILE A 535 33.47 7.04 -14.64
C ILE A 535 33.41 5.68 -15.32
N SER A 536 33.38 4.62 -14.53
CA SER A 536 32.95 3.30 -14.97
C SER A 536 31.44 3.19 -14.87
N VAL A 537 30.80 2.76 -15.95
CA VAL A 537 29.36 2.52 -16.04
C VAL A 537 29.13 1.04 -16.28
N LYS A 538 28.22 0.45 -15.51
CA LYS A 538 27.63 -0.86 -15.82
C LYS A 538 26.14 -0.71 -16.02
N GLY A 539 25.60 -1.40 -17.01
CA GLY A 539 24.19 -1.34 -17.31
C GLY A 539 23.78 -2.21 -18.48
N LYS A 540 22.50 -2.19 -18.79
CA LYS A 540 21.94 -2.86 -19.96
C LYS A 540 21.88 -1.91 -21.14
N ALA A 541 22.54 -2.28 -22.23
CA ALA A 541 22.40 -1.58 -23.50
C ALA A 541 21.02 -1.84 -24.11
N SER A 542 20.37 -0.79 -24.63
CA SER A 542 19.03 -0.82 -25.21
C SER A 542 19.01 0.01 -26.49
N TYR A 543 18.48 -0.56 -27.57
CA TYR A 543 18.41 0.14 -28.86
C TYR A 543 17.32 1.21 -28.85
N ILE A 544 17.65 2.44 -29.28
CA ILE A 544 16.72 3.60 -29.23
C ILE A 544 15.83 3.74 -30.47
N GLY A 545 15.98 2.87 -31.47
CA GLY A 545 15.12 2.86 -32.66
C GLY A 545 15.26 4.03 -33.62
N ASN A 546 16.11 5.02 -33.33
CA ASN A 546 16.22 6.25 -34.11
C ASN A 546 17.62 6.45 -34.70
N GLU A 547 17.67 6.48 -36.04
CA GLU A 547 18.90 6.60 -36.82
C GLU A 547 19.42 8.03 -36.98
N SER A 548 18.73 9.05 -36.46
CA SER A 548 19.18 10.45 -36.54
C SER A 548 20.28 10.82 -35.53
N TYR A 549 20.59 9.95 -34.56
CA TYR A 549 21.63 10.16 -33.55
C TYR A 549 22.95 9.47 -33.92
N SER A 550 24.07 10.07 -33.51
CA SER A 550 25.43 9.49 -33.70
C SER A 550 25.62 8.19 -32.93
N TYR A 551 24.81 7.96 -31.89
CA TYR A 551 24.76 6.74 -31.10
C TYR A 551 23.32 6.24 -31.06
N THR A 552 23.12 4.97 -31.39
CA THR A 552 21.79 4.34 -31.50
C THR A 552 21.45 3.45 -30.30
N THR A 553 22.30 3.48 -29.27
CA THR A 553 22.15 2.71 -28.05
C THR A 553 22.03 3.65 -26.86
N ALA A 554 21.12 3.34 -25.96
CA ALA A 554 20.98 3.90 -24.64
C ALA A 554 21.38 2.87 -23.59
N ILE A 555 21.77 3.31 -22.41
CA ILE A 555 22.17 2.44 -21.31
C ILE A 555 21.18 2.63 -20.17
N ILE A 556 20.50 1.56 -19.76
CA ILE A 556 19.81 1.52 -18.47
C ILE A 556 20.90 1.20 -17.44
N ILE A 557 21.19 2.16 -16.57
CA ILE A 557 22.39 2.14 -15.71
C ILE A 557 22.07 1.43 -14.41
N ASP A 558 22.90 0.44 -14.08
CA ASP A 558 22.83 -0.34 -12.85
C ASP A 558 23.83 0.16 -11.80
N GLU A 559 25.04 0.50 -12.24
CA GLU A 559 26.15 0.89 -11.37
C GLU A 559 26.97 2.01 -12.00
N ILE A 560 27.38 2.95 -11.16
CA ILE A 560 28.34 4.00 -11.48
C ILE A 560 29.44 4.00 -10.44
N VAL A 561 30.69 3.96 -10.90
CA VAL A 561 31.87 4.03 -10.05
C VAL A 561 32.83 5.04 -10.64
N LYS A 562 33.53 5.81 -9.80
CA LYS A 562 34.62 6.67 -10.24
C LYS A 562 35.78 5.82 -10.80
#